data_AF-A0A9X3EHR4-F1
#
_entry.id   AF-A0A9X3EHR4-F1
#
_cell.length_a   1.000
_cell.length_b   1.000
_cell.length_c   1.000
_cell.angle_alpha   90.00
_cell.angle_beta   90.00
_cell.angle_gamma   90.00
#
_symmetry.space_group_name_H-M   'P 1'
#
loop_
_entity.id
_entity.type
_entity.pdbx_description
1 polymer ?
#
loop_
_entity_poly.entity_id
_entity_poly.type
_entity_poly.pdbx_seq_one_letter_code
_entity_poly.pdbx_strand_id
1 'polypeptide(L)'
;MLGMFADQAVFFLWLLGVSTTLFFAIPLFAVPLRWARLMQWTIPEHTDLAVYFGRCVGAFVLVVECFIFRAASSGEWLEATFQLLLLVFAAMLVVHVMGAVLRIQPLTETLEIGLWLLLLVAATLCYPVAA
;
A
#
# COMPACT_ATOMS: atom_id res chain seq x y z
N MET A 1 0.69 -2.50 -22.19
CA MET A 1 2.12 -2.64 -22.49
C MET A 1 2.86 -2.34 -21.19
N LEU A 2 3.74 -3.24 -20.75
CA LEU A 2 4.57 -3.00 -19.55
C LEU A 2 5.41 -1.75 -19.79
N GLY A 3 5.49 -0.86 -18.80
CA GLY A 3 6.37 0.31 -18.86
C GLY A 3 6.03 1.34 -19.93
N MET A 4 4.75 1.44 -20.33
CA MET A 4 4.26 2.46 -21.26
C MET A 4 4.56 3.90 -20.80
N PHE A 5 4.66 4.11 -19.48
CA PHE A 5 4.97 5.38 -18.82
C PHE A 5 6.21 5.25 -17.92
N ALA A 6 7.22 4.51 -18.36
CA ALA A 6 8.45 4.28 -17.58
C ALA A 6 9.19 5.58 -17.21
N ASP A 7 9.05 6.64 -18.01
CA ASP A 7 9.55 8.00 -17.73
C ASP A 7 8.91 8.63 -16.48
N GLN A 8 7.72 8.15 -16.09
CA GLN A 8 7.00 8.61 -14.89
C GLN A 8 7.27 7.76 -13.64
N ALA A 9 8.18 6.78 -13.71
CA ALA A 9 8.47 5.87 -12.61
C ALA A 9 8.83 6.59 -11.30
N VAL A 10 9.73 7.58 -11.37
CA VAL A 10 10.18 8.34 -10.20
C VAL A 10 9.06 9.21 -9.61
N PHE A 11 8.30 9.88 -10.47
CA PHE A 11 7.14 10.68 -10.03
C PHE A 11 6.10 9.79 -9.34
N PHE A 12 5.79 8.64 -9.94
CA PHE A 12 4.88 7.65 -9.37
C PHE A 12 5.35 7.20 -7.98
N LEU A 13 6.64 6.86 -7.81
CA LEU A 13 7.16 6.44 -6.50
C LEU A 13 7.08 7.54 -5.44
N TRP A 14 7.39 8.80 -5.78
CA TRP A 14 7.24 9.91 -4.83
C TRP A 14 5.78 10.12 -4.42
N LEU A 15 4.87 10.16 -5.40
CA LEU A 15 3.45 10.36 -5.14
C LEU A 15 2.88 9.21 -4.29
N LEU A 16 3.20 7.97 -4.66
CA LEU A 16 2.82 6.78 -3.92
C LEU A 16 3.35 6.86 -2.49
N GLY A 17 4.67 6.94 -2.32
CA GLY A 17 5.32 6.82 -1.02
C GLY A 17 4.92 7.92 -0.04
N VAL A 18 4.80 9.18 -0.50
CA VAL A 18 4.31 10.26 0.37
C VAL A 18 2.86 9.99 0.80
N SER A 19 2.01 9.56 -0.12
CA SER A 19 0.60 9.29 0.17
C SER A 19 0.44 8.11 1.14
N THR A 20 1.09 6.98 0.85
CA THR A 20 0.99 5.77 1.68
C THR A 20 1.65 5.97 3.04
N THR A 21 2.75 6.71 3.13
CA THR A 21 3.35 7.09 4.41
C THR A 21 2.39 7.88 5.29
N LEU A 22 1.77 8.93 4.75
CA LEU A 22 0.94 9.86 5.52
C LEU A 22 -0.42 9.28 5.90
N PHE A 23 -1.08 8.57 4.98
CA PHE A 23 -2.45 8.13 5.16
C PHE A 23 -2.57 6.69 5.70
N PHE A 24 -1.52 5.87 5.55
CA PHE A 24 -1.55 4.46 5.96
C PHE A 24 -0.43 4.12 6.95
N ALA A 25 0.84 4.27 6.56
CA ALA A 25 1.98 3.76 7.32
C ALA A 25 2.08 4.39 8.73
N ILE A 26 2.12 5.72 8.81
CA ILE A 26 2.24 6.44 10.09
C ILE A 26 0.98 6.22 10.95
N PRO A 27 -0.25 6.39 10.45
CA PRO A 27 -1.45 6.17 11.25
C PRO A 27 -1.58 4.74 11.80
N LEU A 28 -1.28 3.71 11.00
CA LEU A 28 -1.29 2.31 11.44
C LEU A 28 -0.22 2.04 12.49
N PHE A 29 0.98 2.59 12.32
CA PHE A 29 2.08 2.40 13.25
C PHE A 29 1.89 3.14 14.58
N ALA A 30 1.40 4.39 14.55
CA ALA A 30 1.32 5.22 15.74
C ALA A 30 -0.03 5.09 16.47
N VAL A 31 -1.14 5.12 15.72
CA VAL A 31 -2.50 5.28 16.25
C VAL A 31 -3.53 4.39 15.54
N PRO A 32 -3.32 3.05 15.50
CA PRO A 32 -4.08 2.13 14.64
C PRO A 32 -5.59 2.18 14.86
N LEU A 33 -6.07 2.33 16.10
CA LEU A 33 -7.51 2.39 16.38
C LEU A 33 -8.18 3.68 15.88
N ARG A 34 -7.43 4.80 15.82
CA ARG A 34 -7.95 6.05 15.24
C ARG A 34 -8.08 5.92 13.73
N TRP A 35 -7.07 5.33 13.09
CA TRP A 35 -7.10 5.00 11.67
C TRP A 35 -8.25 4.04 11.36
N ALA A 36 -8.38 2.94 12.11
CA ALA A 36 -9.45 1.95 11.92
C ALA A 36 -10.84 2.60 12.00
N ARG A 37 -11.06 3.51 12.96
CA ARG A 37 -12.32 4.25 13.07
C ARG A 37 -12.56 5.17 11.87
N LEU A 38 -11.54 5.87 11.38
CA LEU A 38 -11.64 6.70 10.17
C LEU A 38 -12.03 5.84 8.96
N MET A 39 -11.45 4.65 8.88
CA MET A 39 -11.76 3.62 7.88
C MET A 39 -13.06 2.86 8.20
N GLN A 40 -13.89 3.35 9.11
CA GLN A 40 -15.22 2.80 9.42
C GLN A 40 -15.22 1.37 9.97
N TRP A 41 -14.09 0.86 10.47
CA TRP A 41 -14.06 -0.41 11.18
C TRP A 41 -14.83 -0.33 12.50
N THR A 42 -15.58 -1.38 12.80
CA THR A 42 -16.13 -1.59 14.15
C THR A 42 -14.99 -1.97 15.09
N ILE A 43 -14.79 -1.17 16.15
CA ILE A 43 -13.71 -1.42 17.11
C ILE A 43 -14.17 -2.50 18.10
N PRO A 44 -13.39 -3.59 18.27
CA PRO A 44 -13.73 -4.65 19.22
C PRO A 44 -13.61 -4.15 20.68
N GLU A 45 -14.28 -4.85 21.60
CA GLU A 45 -14.21 -4.54 23.04
C GLU A 45 -12.78 -4.72 23.59
N HIS A 46 -12.10 -5.79 23.19
CA HIS A 46 -10.68 -6.02 23.49
C HIS A 46 -9.80 -5.59 22.31
N THR A 47 -8.94 -4.61 22.53
CA THR A 47 -8.25 -3.91 21.43
C THR A 47 -6.76 -4.23 21.29
N ASP A 48 -6.16 -4.89 22.29
CA ASP A 48 -4.70 -5.10 22.34
C ASP A 48 -4.17 -5.85 21.11
N LEU A 49 -4.88 -6.90 20.66
CA LEU A 49 -4.50 -7.67 19.47
C LEU A 49 -4.58 -6.82 18.20
N ALA A 50 -5.62 -6.00 18.06
CA ALA A 50 -5.80 -5.11 16.92
C ALA A 50 -4.73 -4.01 16.89
N VAL A 51 -4.37 -3.46 18.06
CA VAL A 51 -3.26 -2.49 18.19
C VAL A 51 -1.94 -3.15 17.81
N TYR A 52 -1.67 -4.35 18.32
CA TYR A 52 -0.44 -5.09 18.03
C TYR A 52 -0.30 -5.35 16.53
N PHE A 53 -1.30 -5.94 15.89
CA PHE A 53 -1.25 -6.22 14.45
C PHE A 53 -1.23 -4.94 13.61
N GLY A 54 -2.01 -3.91 13.95
CA GLY A 54 -1.98 -2.63 13.24
C GLY A 54 -0.58 -2.01 13.24
N ARG A 55 0.12 -2.07 14.38
CA ARG A 55 1.51 -1.60 14.47
C ARG A 55 2.47 -2.44 13.65
N CYS A 56 2.33 -3.76 13.66
CA CYS A 56 3.14 -4.64 12.82
C CYS A 56 2.94 -4.32 11.33
N VAL A 57 1.69 -4.18 10.87
CA VAL A 57 1.39 -3.81 9.48
C VAL A 57 2.00 -2.45 9.15
N GLY A 58 1.77 -1.43 10.00
CA GLY A 58 2.37 -0.11 9.81
C GLY A 58 3.89 -0.13 9.72
N ALA A 59 4.57 -0.95 10.53
CA ALA A 59 6.01 -1.14 10.47
C ALA A 59 6.46 -1.77 9.14
N PHE A 60 5.76 -2.79 8.64
CA PHE A 60 6.06 -3.38 7.34
C PHE A 60 5.84 -2.38 6.19
N VAL A 61 4.78 -1.59 6.25
CA VAL A 61 4.56 -0.51 5.26
C VAL A 61 5.74 0.47 5.31
N LEU A 62 6.14 0.95 6.49
CA LEU A 62 7.30 1.85 6.64
C LEU A 62 8.61 1.27 6.07
N VAL A 63 8.82 -0.04 6.19
CA VAL A 63 9.97 -0.71 5.55
C VAL A 63 9.86 -0.62 4.03
N VAL A 64 8.69 -0.91 3.45
CA VAL A 64 8.45 -0.74 2.00
C VAL A 64 8.67 0.72 1.58
N GLU A 65 8.24 1.69 2.37
CA GLU A 65 8.49 3.12 2.12
C GLU A 65 9.98 3.45 2.02
N CYS A 66 10.84 2.80 2.81
CA CYS A 66 12.29 2.98 2.67
C CYS A 66 12.80 2.56 1.27
N PHE A 67 12.29 1.45 0.72
CA PHE A 67 12.62 1.03 -0.65
C PHE A 67 12.09 2.01 -1.70
N ILE A 68 10.85 2.49 -1.51
CA ILE A 68 10.23 3.50 -2.39
C ILE A 68 11.08 4.77 -2.42
N PHE A 69 11.38 5.35 -1.26
CA PHE A 69 12.14 6.59 -1.18
C PHE A 69 13.59 6.42 -1.63
N ARG A 70 14.24 5.28 -1.35
CA ARG A 70 15.59 5.00 -1.87
C ARG A 70 15.59 4.96 -3.39
N ALA A 71 14.67 4.22 -3.99
CA ALA A 71 14.52 4.13 -5.45
C ALA A 71 14.16 5.48 -6.08
N ALA A 72 13.24 6.24 -5.48
CA ALA A 72 12.79 7.52 -6.01
C ALA A 72 13.87 8.63 -5.92
N SER A 73 14.73 8.59 -4.90
CA SER A 73 15.77 9.61 -4.68
C SER A 73 17.10 9.32 -5.37
N SER A 74 17.45 8.04 -5.57
CA SER A 74 18.78 7.63 -6.06
C SER A 74 18.75 6.78 -7.32
N GLY A 75 17.59 6.25 -7.72
CA GLY A 75 17.48 5.25 -8.78
C GLY A 75 17.98 3.85 -8.38
N GLU A 76 18.61 3.69 -7.21
CA GLU A 76 19.03 2.38 -6.72
C GLU A 76 17.82 1.49 -6.44
N TRP A 77 17.93 0.21 -6.81
CA TRP A 77 16.89 -0.80 -6.60
C TRP A 77 15.56 -0.49 -7.30
N LEU A 78 15.53 0.41 -8.30
CA LEU A 78 14.29 0.86 -8.94
C LEU A 78 13.42 -0.30 -9.42
N GLU A 79 13.98 -1.22 -10.21
CA GLU A 79 13.25 -2.40 -10.69
C GLU A 79 12.78 -3.31 -9.55
N ALA A 80 13.67 -3.60 -8.59
CA ALA A 80 13.34 -4.43 -7.43
C ALA A 80 12.22 -3.83 -6.57
N THR A 81 12.22 -2.51 -6.39
CA THR A 81 11.15 -1.78 -5.70
C THR A 81 9.82 -1.90 -6.45
N PHE A 82 9.81 -1.78 -7.78
CA PHE A 82 8.60 -2.02 -8.57
C PHE A 82 8.11 -3.47 -8.47
N GLN A 83 9.02 -4.46 -8.50
CA GLN A 83 8.65 -5.86 -8.30
C GLN A 83 8.02 -6.10 -6.92
N LEU A 84 8.62 -5.52 -5.86
CA LEU A 84 8.07 -5.54 -4.51
C LEU A 84 6.66 -4.92 -4.47
N LEU A 85 6.47 -3.75 -5.09
CA LEU A 85 5.18 -3.06 -5.13
C LEU A 85 4.11 -3.88 -5.88
N LEU A 86 4.44 -4.50 -7.01
CA LEU A 86 3.52 -5.36 -7.74
C LEU A 86 3.06 -6.54 -6.86
N LEU A 87 3.97 -7.16 -6.11
CA LEU A 87 3.65 -8.24 -5.17
C LEU A 87 2.76 -7.74 -4.03
N VAL A 88 3.07 -6.59 -3.44
CA VAL A 88 2.26 -5.97 -2.38
C VAL A 88 0.85 -5.67 -2.90
N PHE A 89 0.73 -5.00 -4.05
CA PHE A 89 -0.57 -4.63 -4.61
C PHE A 89 -1.41 -5.83 -5.01
N ALA A 90 -0.79 -6.87 -5.58
CA ALA A 90 -1.49 -8.11 -5.87
C ALA A 90 -1.97 -8.82 -4.59
N ALA A 91 -1.12 -8.89 -3.55
CA ALA A 91 -1.48 -9.50 -2.27
C ALA A 91 -2.60 -8.72 -1.58
N MET A 92 -2.50 -7.39 -1.53
CA MET A 92 -3.55 -6.54 -0.96
C MET A 92 -4.86 -6.65 -1.74
N LEU A 93 -4.81 -6.66 -3.08
CA LEU A 93 -6.01 -6.89 -3.89
C LEU A 93 -6.70 -8.20 -3.50
N VAL A 94 -5.94 -9.28 -3.32
CA VAL A 94 -6.50 -10.58 -2.87
C VAL A 94 -7.12 -10.45 -1.47
N VAL A 95 -6.41 -9.86 -0.50
CA VAL A 95 -6.92 -9.70 0.88
C VAL A 95 -8.25 -8.94 0.90
N HIS A 96 -8.35 -7.84 0.15
CA HIS A 96 -9.57 -7.03 0.12
C HIS A 96 -10.71 -7.69 -0.65
N VAL A 97 -10.42 -8.44 -1.72
CA VAL A 97 -11.43 -9.27 -2.40
C VAL A 97 -11.96 -10.33 -1.45
N MET A 98 -11.08 -11.01 -0.72
CA MET A 98 -11.48 -12.02 0.26
C MET A 98 -12.32 -11.41 1.39
N GLY A 99 -11.93 -10.25 1.92
CA GLY A 99 -12.70 -9.54 2.94
C GLY A 99 -14.09 -9.11 2.45
N ALA A 100 -14.22 -8.67 1.20
CA ALA A 100 -15.51 -8.34 0.59
C ALA A 100 -16.40 -9.58 0.39
N VAL A 101 -15.84 -10.68 -0.12
CA VAL A 101 -16.56 -11.96 -0.32
C VAL A 101 -17.08 -12.49 1.02
N LEU A 102 -16.25 -12.44 2.07
CA LEU A 102 -16.62 -12.86 3.41
C LEU A 102 -17.53 -11.85 4.14
N ARG A 103 -17.70 -10.64 3.59
CA ARG A 103 -18.48 -9.52 4.16
C ARG A 103 -18.02 -9.13 5.58
N ILE A 104 -16.71 -9.13 5.80
CA ILE A 104 -16.09 -8.82 7.10
C ILE A 104 -15.41 -7.46 7.14
N GLN A 105 -15.49 -6.67 6.06
CA GLN A 105 -14.84 -5.37 5.94
C GLN A 105 -15.86 -4.26 5.65
N PRO A 106 -15.63 -3.02 6.10
CA PRO A 106 -16.47 -1.87 5.79
C PRO A 106 -16.41 -1.46 4.30
N LEU A 107 -17.24 -0.48 3.93
CA LEU A 107 -17.32 0.00 2.54
C LEU A 107 -16.00 0.62 2.07
N THR A 108 -15.34 1.40 2.92
CA THR A 108 -13.98 1.95 2.68
C THR A 108 -13.01 0.89 2.17
N GLU A 109 -12.90 -0.23 2.87
CA GLU A 109 -12.01 -1.35 2.53
C GLU A 109 -12.47 -2.10 1.27
N THR A 110 -13.78 -2.08 0.99
CA THR A 110 -14.32 -2.62 -0.27
C THR A 110 -13.96 -1.75 -1.46
N LEU A 111 -13.97 -0.42 -1.29
CA LEU A 111 -13.49 0.51 -2.32
C LEU A 111 -11.99 0.35 -2.57
N GLU A 112 -11.23 -0.08 -1.57
CA GLU A 112 -9.81 -0.34 -1.74
C GLU A 112 -9.51 -1.47 -2.73
N ILE A 113 -10.45 -2.37 -3.05
CA ILE A 113 -10.27 -3.32 -4.18
C ILE A 113 -9.96 -2.56 -5.48
N GLY A 114 -10.73 -1.48 -5.73
CA GLY A 114 -10.51 -0.62 -6.89
C GLY A 114 -9.18 0.13 -6.80
N LEU A 115 -8.82 0.61 -5.60
CA LEU A 115 -7.52 1.25 -5.35
C LEU A 115 -6.35 0.30 -5.64
N TRP A 116 -6.35 -0.91 -5.08
CA TRP A 116 -5.27 -1.88 -5.27
C TRP A 116 -5.16 -2.33 -6.72
N LEU A 117 -6.29 -2.51 -7.42
CA LEU A 117 -6.28 -2.78 -8.85
C LEU A 117 -5.69 -1.61 -9.65
N LEU A 118 -6.11 -0.38 -9.35
CA LEU A 118 -5.57 0.83 -9.99
C LEU A 118 -4.06 0.97 -9.76
N LEU A 119 -3.60 0.76 -8.52
CA LEU A 119 -2.18 0.82 -8.16
C LEU A 119 -1.37 -0.28 -8.86
N LEU A 120 -1.90 -1.50 -8.96
CA LEU A 120 -1.26 -2.60 -9.69
C LEU A 120 -1.10 -2.27 -11.18
N VAL A 121 -2.15 -1.71 -11.80
CA VAL A 121 -2.10 -1.25 -13.20
C VAL A 121 -1.13 -0.08 -13.35
N ALA A 122 -1.20 0.92 -12.48
CA ALA A 122 -0.31 2.08 -12.52
C ALA A 122 1.16 1.68 -12.37
N ALA A 123 1.50 0.81 -11.43
CA ALA A 123 2.86 0.28 -11.27
C ALA A 123 3.31 -0.52 -12.48
N THR A 124 2.42 -1.28 -13.13
CA THR A 124 2.72 -2.00 -14.38
C THR A 124 3.00 -1.05 -15.53
N LEU A 125 2.23 0.03 -15.64
CA LEU A 125 2.40 1.04 -16.69
C LEU A 125 3.66 1.89 -16.46
N CYS A 126 3.99 2.23 -15.22
CA CYS A 126 5.18 2.99 -14.85
C CYS A 126 6.41 2.10 -14.62
N TYR A 127 6.32 0.79 -14.86
CA TYR A 127 7.41 -0.16 -14.62
C TYR A 127 8.67 0.27 -15.38
N PRO A 128 9.85 0.32 -14.74
CA PRO A 128 11.08 0.70 -15.40
C PRO A 128 11.46 -0.37 -16.44
N VAL A 129 11.52 0.02 -17.71
CA VAL A 129 12.04 -0.85 -18.77
C VAL A 129 13.51 -0.49 -18.95
N ALA A 130 14.40 -1.49 -18.97
CA ALA A 130 15.79 -1.27 -19.33
C ALA A 130 15.85 -0.66 -20.74
N ALA A 131 16.58 0.45 -20.88
CA ALA A 131 16.88 1.06 -22.17
C ALA A 131 17.83 0.18 -22.99
#